data_AF-A0A2N6N9J0-F1
#
_entry.id   AF-A0A2N6N9J0-F1
#
_cell.length_a   1.000
_cell.length_b   1.000
_cell.length_c   1.000
_cell.angle_alpha   90.00
_cell.angle_beta   90.00
_cell.angle_gamma   90.00
#
_symmetry.space_group_name_H-M   'P 1'
#
loop_
_entity.id
_entity.type
_entity.pdbx_description
1 polymer ?
#
loop_
_entity_poly.entity_id
_entity_poly.type
_entity_poly.pdbx_seq_one_letter_code
_entity_poly.pdbx_strand_id
1 'polypeptide(L)'
;MIARVTFTSKDNTKTSDLKAHAEASLGFWSVRGELTADVKKSMEEVNKHTNVDVSLFYQGELGIFMGEKEGSPTDIPSGSAEAVLGQVKAWADKFESYACKHDYAYGPLLDEYETVPGFSELEDNIEIPDYDTAHLYALEILAIMVKVEEQKKILSSAPHLDDKAKRTMSFTAIKMIKACKTWAKLAEQDLEKAEAQALDLVDRLSAQFVEKYKDDVAKTLGRNSPENVARCRKVQQDRVKECVHSSKEANRVKECGDEGYQAYEQCKNGAAR
;
A
#
# COMPACT_ATOMS: atom_id res chain seq x y z
N MET A 1 21.69 0.43 -9.17
CA MET A 1 22.49 0.76 -7.97
C MET A 1 22.33 2.26 -7.73
N ILE A 2 22.19 2.68 -6.48
CA ILE A 2 22.22 4.09 -6.07
C ILE A 2 23.38 4.23 -5.09
N ALA A 3 24.31 5.14 -5.37
CA ALA A 3 25.39 5.47 -4.44
C ALA A 3 25.10 6.85 -3.85
N ARG A 4 24.85 6.91 -2.54
CA ARG A 4 24.68 8.17 -1.81
C ARG A 4 26.02 8.59 -1.23
N VAL A 5 26.58 9.67 -1.75
CA VAL A 5 27.82 10.28 -1.24
C VAL A 5 27.46 11.47 -0.36
N THR A 6 27.95 11.48 0.86
CA THR A 6 27.75 12.56 1.82
C THR A 6 29.08 13.20 2.14
N PHE A 7 29.18 14.51 1.91
CA PHE A 7 30.33 15.33 2.27
C PHE A 7 30.00 16.10 3.54
N THR A 8 30.65 15.74 4.65
CA THR A 8 30.46 16.38 5.95
C THR A 8 31.61 17.34 6.22
N SER A 9 31.35 18.64 6.30
CA SER A 9 32.39 19.64 6.59
C SER A 9 33.02 19.40 7.96
N LYS A 10 34.36 19.46 8.04
CA LYS A 10 35.15 19.41 9.27
C LYS A 10 35.35 20.80 9.89
N ASP A 11 35.27 21.83 9.06
CA ASP A 11 35.62 23.21 9.41
C ASP A 11 34.51 24.19 9.01
N ASN A 12 34.67 25.46 9.39
CA ASN A 12 33.80 26.58 8.99
C ASN A 12 33.99 27.01 7.51
N THR A 13 34.43 26.10 6.65
CA THR A 13 34.60 26.35 5.22
C THR A 13 33.25 26.68 4.59
N LYS A 14 33.22 27.68 3.70
CA LYS A 14 31.97 28.10 3.04
C LYS A 14 31.39 26.93 2.24
N THR A 15 30.12 26.64 2.48
CA THR A 15 29.37 25.57 1.79
C THR A 15 29.40 25.72 0.26
N SER A 16 29.47 26.95 -0.25
CA SER A 16 29.61 27.24 -1.69
C SER A 16 30.89 26.68 -2.29
N ASP A 17 32.01 26.88 -1.59
CA ASP A 17 33.34 26.51 -2.05
C ASP A 17 33.51 24.99 -1.96
N LEU A 18 32.95 24.41 -0.89
CA LEU A 18 32.92 22.97 -0.72
C LEU A 18 32.07 22.26 -1.78
N LYS A 19 30.89 22.81 -2.09
CA LYS A 19 30.01 22.29 -3.15
C LYS A 19 30.73 22.26 -4.49
N ALA A 20 31.42 23.35 -4.86
CA ALA A 20 32.16 23.43 -6.13
C ALA A 20 33.28 22.38 -6.22
N HIS A 21 34.04 22.17 -5.13
CA HIS A 21 35.10 21.16 -5.11
C HIS A 21 34.53 19.73 -5.09
N ALA A 22 33.40 19.49 -4.42
CA ALA A 22 32.71 18.20 -4.43
C ALA A 22 32.19 17.87 -5.84
N GLU A 23 31.51 18.81 -6.51
CA GLU A 23 31.04 18.64 -7.90
C GLU A 23 32.19 18.36 -8.87
N ALA A 24 33.31 19.09 -8.75
CA ALA A 24 34.50 18.85 -9.55
C ALA A 24 35.10 17.46 -9.28
N SER A 25 35.12 17.00 -8.02
CA SER A 25 35.62 15.67 -7.66
C SER A 25 34.75 14.54 -8.21
N LEU A 26 33.42 14.73 -8.29
CA LEU A 26 32.48 13.78 -8.88
C LEU A 26 32.64 13.67 -10.40
N GLY A 27 33.32 14.62 -11.05
CA GLY A 27 33.72 14.53 -12.46
C GLY A 27 34.52 13.26 -12.79
N PHE A 28 35.19 12.66 -11.79
CA PHE A 28 35.83 11.35 -11.87
C PHE A 28 34.90 10.21 -12.34
N TRP A 29 33.59 10.33 -12.08
CA TRP A 29 32.58 9.34 -12.46
C TRP A 29 31.87 9.64 -13.78
N SER A 30 32.23 10.74 -14.46
CA SER A 30 31.66 11.06 -15.77
C SER A 30 32.19 10.12 -16.87
N VAL A 31 31.54 10.13 -18.04
CA VAL A 31 31.85 9.29 -19.22
C VAL A 31 33.32 9.34 -19.67
N ARG A 32 34.09 10.37 -19.27
CA ARG A 32 35.53 10.46 -19.56
C ARG A 32 36.41 9.68 -18.59
N GLY A 33 35.95 9.36 -17.36
CA GLY A 33 36.56 8.42 -16.42
C GLY A 33 38.02 8.66 -16.00
N GLU A 34 38.66 9.73 -16.45
CA GLU A 34 40.09 9.98 -16.23
C GLU A 34 40.30 10.83 -14.97
N LEU A 35 41.22 10.39 -14.12
CA LEU A 35 41.71 11.15 -12.97
C LEU A 35 42.61 12.29 -13.48
N THR A 36 42.01 13.41 -13.90
CA THR A 36 42.75 14.59 -14.32
C THR A 36 43.43 15.27 -13.13
N ALA A 37 44.46 16.07 -13.39
CA ALA A 37 45.14 16.83 -12.34
C ALA A 37 44.19 17.76 -11.56
N ASP A 38 43.18 18.32 -12.24
CA ASP A 38 42.18 19.19 -11.63
C ASP A 38 41.18 18.45 -10.73
N VAL A 39 40.79 17.22 -11.13
CA VAL A 39 39.96 16.32 -10.30
C VAL A 39 40.74 15.91 -9.06
N LYS A 40 42.02 15.55 -9.21
CA LYS A 40 42.89 15.19 -8.08
C LYS A 40 43.04 16.35 -7.10
N LYS A 41 43.32 17.56 -7.60
CA LYS A 41 43.41 18.76 -6.77
C LYS A 41 42.09 19.04 -6.05
N SER A 42 40.96 18.86 -6.72
CA SER A 42 39.63 19.05 -6.11
C SER A 42 39.34 17.99 -5.04
N MET A 43 39.72 16.73 -5.27
CA MET A 43 39.64 15.66 -4.27
C MET A 43 40.54 15.95 -3.06
N GLU A 44 41.75 16.48 -3.26
CA GLU A 44 42.65 16.88 -2.17
C GLU A 44 42.04 18.02 -1.33
N GLU A 45 41.44 19.03 -1.95
CA GLU A 45 40.75 20.12 -1.25
C GLU A 45 39.50 19.64 -0.50
N VAL A 46 38.69 18.76 -1.11
CA VAL A 46 37.56 18.10 -0.42
C VAL A 46 38.06 17.31 0.79
N ASN A 47 39.14 16.54 0.64
CA ASN A 47 39.65 15.67 1.70
C ASN A 47 40.22 16.46 2.91
N LYS A 48 40.75 17.66 2.68
CA LYS A 48 41.21 18.56 3.75
C LYS A 48 40.07 19.05 4.62
N HIS A 49 38.93 19.38 4.00
CA HIS A 49 37.84 20.09 4.67
C HIS A 49 36.62 19.23 4.95
N THR A 50 36.59 17.96 4.53
CA THR A 50 35.42 17.08 4.74
C THR A 50 35.77 15.66 5.15
N ASN A 51 34.80 15.01 5.78
CA ASN A 51 34.65 13.56 5.74
C ASN A 51 33.75 13.18 4.57
N VAL A 52 34.11 12.11 3.88
CA VAL A 52 33.32 11.54 2.78
C VAL A 52 32.82 10.18 3.23
N ASP A 53 31.50 10.05 3.31
CA ASP A 53 30.80 8.82 3.65
C ASP A 53 29.98 8.37 2.44
N VAL A 54 29.96 7.06 2.19
CA VAL A 54 29.17 6.51 1.08
C VAL A 54 28.33 5.33 1.53
N SER A 55 27.03 5.43 1.26
CA SER A 55 26.09 4.32 1.36
C SER A 55 25.73 3.83 -0.04
N LEU A 56 25.84 2.52 -0.25
CA LEU A 56 25.50 1.83 -1.50
C LEU A 56 24.16 1.12 -1.34
N PHE A 57 23.22 1.46 -2.20
CA PHE A 57 21.90 0.84 -2.27
C PHE A 57 21.77 0.04 -3.56
N TYR A 58 21.47 -1.23 -3.42
CA TYR A 58 21.19 -2.10 -4.54
C TYR A 58 19.69 -2.43 -4.58
N GLN A 59 19.07 -2.28 -5.74
CA GLN A 59 17.66 -2.54 -5.96
C GLN A 59 17.48 -3.53 -7.11
N GLY A 60 16.37 -4.27 -7.09
CA GLY A 60 16.04 -5.28 -8.10
C GLY A 60 16.87 -6.57 -7.98
N GLU A 61 16.72 -7.44 -8.97
CA GLU A 61 17.35 -8.78 -9.01
C GLU A 61 18.89 -8.71 -8.95
N LEU A 62 19.47 -7.67 -9.56
CA LEU A 62 20.90 -7.37 -9.47
C LEU A 62 21.38 -7.08 -8.05
N GLY A 63 20.51 -6.57 -7.18
CA GLY A 63 20.89 -6.28 -5.79
C GLY A 63 21.08 -7.53 -4.95
N ILE A 64 20.28 -8.57 -5.19
CA ILE A 64 20.46 -9.89 -4.57
C ILE A 64 21.82 -10.47 -5.00
N PHE A 65 22.16 -10.38 -6.29
CA PHE A 65 23.44 -10.85 -6.80
C PHE A 65 24.63 -10.09 -6.19
N MET A 66 24.58 -8.75 -6.19
CA MET A 66 25.67 -7.92 -5.68
C MET A 66 25.87 -8.07 -4.17
N GLY A 67 24.79 -8.23 -3.40
CA GLY A 67 24.86 -8.46 -1.96
C GLY A 67 25.32 -9.87 -1.60
N GLU A 68 24.64 -10.90 -2.10
CA GLU A 68 24.85 -12.28 -1.63
C GLU A 68 26.03 -12.99 -2.29
N LYS A 69 26.29 -12.74 -3.58
CA LYS A 69 27.32 -13.48 -4.33
C LYS A 69 28.64 -12.73 -4.43
N GLU A 70 28.57 -11.42 -4.63
CA GLU A 70 29.76 -10.58 -4.79
C GLU A 70 30.22 -9.91 -3.49
N GLY A 71 29.40 -9.96 -2.43
CA GLY A 71 29.73 -9.45 -1.11
C GLY A 71 29.88 -7.93 -1.08
N SER A 72 29.08 -7.20 -1.86
CA SER A 72 29.16 -5.74 -1.87
C SER A 72 28.74 -5.14 -0.52
N PRO A 73 29.50 -4.22 0.05
CA PRO A 73 29.16 -3.58 1.32
C PRO A 73 27.97 -2.63 1.15
N THR A 74 27.17 -2.48 2.20
CA THR A 74 26.13 -1.43 2.28
C THR A 74 26.73 -0.05 2.49
N ASP A 75 27.90 0.01 3.14
CA ASP A 75 28.58 1.25 3.47
C ASP A 75 30.08 1.10 3.22
N ILE A 76 30.67 2.11 2.57
CA ILE A 76 32.12 2.18 2.41
C ILE A 76 32.65 3.01 3.59
N PRO A 77 33.59 2.47 4.40
CA PRO A 77 34.15 3.19 5.52
C PRO A 77 34.70 4.55 5.12
N SER A 78 34.46 5.55 5.97
CA SER A 78 34.98 6.91 5.79
C SER A 78 36.48 6.90 5.56
N GLY A 79 36.95 7.62 4.54
CA GLY A 79 38.35 7.63 4.14
C GLY A 79 38.68 8.86 3.30
N SER A 80 39.82 8.83 2.59
CA SER A 80 40.11 9.91 1.65
C SER A 80 39.10 9.93 0.52
N ALA A 81 38.74 11.11 0.03
CA ALA A 81 37.81 11.26 -1.10
C ALA A 81 38.22 10.37 -2.29
N GLU A 82 39.51 10.32 -2.62
CA GLU A 82 40.04 9.46 -3.68
C GLU A 82 39.82 7.96 -3.40
N ALA A 83 40.11 7.48 -2.19
CA ALA A 83 39.96 6.06 -1.83
C ALA A 83 38.49 5.64 -1.75
N VAL A 84 37.63 6.50 -1.21
CA VAL A 84 36.19 6.25 -1.09
C VAL A 84 35.55 6.25 -2.49
N LEU A 85 35.82 7.30 -3.29
CA LEU A 85 35.26 7.41 -4.64
C LEU A 85 35.81 6.33 -5.59
N GLY A 86 37.05 5.87 -5.39
CA GLY A 86 37.63 4.74 -6.10
C GLY A 86 36.95 3.40 -5.79
N GLN A 87 36.63 3.15 -4.51
CA GLN A 87 35.89 1.94 -4.11
C GLN A 87 34.46 1.94 -4.67
N VAL A 88 33.77 3.07 -4.62
CA VAL A 88 32.44 3.21 -5.25
C VAL A 88 32.52 2.94 -6.74
N LYS A 89 33.52 3.49 -7.43
CA LYS A 89 33.73 3.24 -8.87
C LYS A 89 33.94 1.76 -9.17
N ALA A 90 34.77 1.07 -8.39
CA ALA A 90 34.99 -0.36 -8.58
C ALA A 90 33.69 -1.18 -8.46
N TRP A 91 32.83 -0.82 -7.50
CA TRP A 91 31.50 -1.45 -7.36
C TRP A 91 30.52 -1.05 -8.47
N ALA A 92 30.59 0.18 -8.95
CA ALA A 92 29.81 0.65 -10.09
C ALA A 92 30.19 -0.09 -11.39
N ASP A 93 31.48 -0.17 -11.70
CA ASP A 93 32.01 -0.87 -12.88
C ASP A 93 31.64 -2.37 -12.82
N LYS A 94 31.70 -2.97 -11.62
CA LYS A 94 31.26 -4.35 -11.40
C LYS A 94 29.76 -4.50 -11.61
N PHE A 95 28.93 -3.62 -11.05
CA PHE A 95 27.49 -3.60 -11.27
C PHE A 95 27.15 -3.47 -12.77
N GLU A 96 27.81 -2.58 -13.49
CA GLU A 96 27.63 -2.39 -14.94
C GLU A 96 27.97 -3.65 -15.75
N SER A 97 29.08 -4.33 -15.41
CA SER A 97 29.48 -5.57 -16.07
C SER A 97 28.44 -6.71 -15.98
N TYR A 98 27.57 -6.65 -14.97
CA TYR A 98 26.45 -7.57 -14.78
C TYR A 98 25.14 -7.03 -15.34
N ALA A 99 24.91 -5.71 -15.29
CA ALA A 99 23.75 -5.07 -15.89
C ALA A 99 23.60 -5.44 -17.38
N CYS A 100 24.70 -5.50 -18.12
CA CYS A 100 24.71 -5.91 -19.53
C CYS A 100 24.43 -7.41 -19.79
N LYS A 101 24.34 -8.24 -18.75
CA LYS A 101 24.08 -9.71 -18.86
C LYS A 101 22.62 -10.08 -18.59
N HIS A 102 21.75 -9.10 -18.34
CA HIS A 102 20.34 -9.32 -18.05
C HIS A 102 19.48 -8.58 -19.08
N ASP A 103 18.35 -9.15 -19.48
CA ASP A 103 17.44 -8.58 -20.51
C ASP A 103 16.60 -7.39 -20.00
N TYR A 104 16.91 -6.84 -18.83
CA TYR A 104 16.20 -5.71 -18.24
C TYR A 104 16.84 -4.39 -18.67
N ALA A 105 16.04 -3.50 -19.25
CA ALA A 105 16.48 -2.14 -19.59
C ALA A 105 16.56 -1.27 -18.33
N TYR A 106 17.69 -1.33 -17.61
CA TYR A 106 18.02 -0.35 -16.57
C TYR A 106 18.76 0.83 -17.21
N GLY A 107 18.16 2.02 -17.14
CA GLY A 107 18.82 3.29 -17.51
C GLY A 107 19.18 4.11 -16.26
N PRO A 108 20.29 4.85 -16.25
CA PRO A 108 20.56 5.80 -15.18
C PRO A 108 19.56 6.96 -15.28
N LEU A 109 18.62 7.05 -14.32
CA LEU A 109 17.82 8.25 -14.12
C LEU A 109 18.60 9.17 -13.19
N LEU A 110 19.31 10.14 -13.76
CA LEU A 110 19.89 11.26 -13.03
C LEU A 110 18.78 12.31 -12.84
N ASP A 111 17.99 12.17 -11.78
CA ASP A 111 17.08 13.23 -11.33
C ASP A 111 17.76 14.02 -10.20
N GLU A 112 17.81 15.34 -10.37
CA GLU A 112 18.16 16.27 -9.31
C GLU A 112 16.94 16.42 -8.40
N TYR A 113 17.03 15.87 -7.19
CA TYR A 113 16.00 16.07 -6.18
C TYR A 113 16.28 17.39 -5.47
N GLU A 114 15.57 18.44 -5.87
CA GLU A 114 15.49 19.64 -5.03
C GLU A 114 14.77 19.31 -3.73
N THR A 115 15.29 19.82 -2.61
CA THR A 115 14.59 19.73 -1.34
C THR A 115 13.22 20.40 -1.49
N VAL A 116 12.14 19.68 -1.17
CA VAL A 116 10.78 20.24 -1.25
C VAL A 116 10.74 21.57 -0.49
N PRO A 117 10.20 22.67 -1.08
CA PRO A 117 10.11 23.95 -0.40
C PRO A 117 9.49 23.80 1.00
N GLY A 118 10.17 24.34 2.02
CA GLY A 118 9.78 24.22 3.43
C GLY A 118 10.37 23.01 4.18
N PHE A 119 11.04 22.07 3.49
CA PHE A 119 11.63 20.89 4.15
C PHE A 119 12.76 21.26 5.13
N SER A 120 13.54 22.29 4.81
CA SER A 120 14.59 22.82 5.70
C SER A 120 14.05 23.65 6.88
N GLU A 121 12.75 23.99 6.86
CA GLU A 121 12.08 24.72 7.93
C GLU A 121 11.41 23.77 8.94
N LEU A 122 11.36 22.48 8.62
CA LEU A 122 10.86 21.46 9.52
C LEU A 122 11.88 21.21 10.63
N GLU A 123 11.42 21.10 11.87
CA GLU A 123 12.28 20.80 13.01
C GLU A 123 13.00 19.46 12.80
N ASP A 124 14.26 19.34 13.27
CA ASP A 124 15.10 18.13 13.11
C ASP A 124 14.46 16.82 13.63
N ASN A 125 13.35 16.91 14.37
CA ASN A 125 12.60 15.82 14.95
C ASN A 125 11.15 15.79 14.45
N ILE A 126 10.92 15.86 13.14
CA ILE A 126 9.57 15.59 12.60
C ILE A 126 9.21 14.15 12.96
N GLU A 127 8.27 14.00 13.89
CA GLU A 127 7.63 12.72 14.12
C GLU A 127 6.72 12.45 12.92
N ILE A 128 7.12 11.51 12.07
CA ILE A 128 6.31 11.08 10.93
C ILE A 128 5.03 10.45 11.52
N PRO A 129 3.84 11.01 11.27
CA PRO A 129 2.62 10.44 11.83
C PRO A 129 2.43 9.02 11.32
N ASP A 130 2.15 8.09 12.23
CA ASP A 130 1.85 6.69 11.89
C ASP A 130 0.39 6.57 11.45
N TYR A 131 0.17 6.30 10.16
CA TYR A 131 -1.15 6.16 9.56
C TYR A 131 -1.65 4.71 9.51
N ASP A 132 -0.93 3.73 10.06
CA ASP A 132 -1.26 2.31 9.91
C ASP A 132 -2.65 1.99 10.48
N THR A 133 -2.96 2.47 11.69
CA THR A 133 -4.28 2.27 12.30
C THR A 133 -5.38 2.98 11.53
N ALA A 134 -5.14 4.23 11.09
CA ALA A 134 -6.10 4.99 10.28
C ALA A 134 -6.37 4.28 8.94
N HIS A 135 -5.36 3.65 8.34
CA HIS A 135 -5.50 2.85 7.13
C HIS A 135 -6.41 1.64 7.35
N LEU A 136 -6.24 0.90 8.45
CA LEU A 136 -7.10 -0.23 8.81
C LEU A 136 -8.57 0.20 8.98
N TYR A 137 -8.82 1.31 9.67
CA TYR A 137 -10.18 1.87 9.79
C TYR A 137 -10.76 2.32 8.45
N ALA A 138 -9.94 2.90 7.57
CA ALA A 138 -10.39 3.31 6.24
C ALA A 138 -10.87 2.12 5.41
N LEU A 139 -10.19 0.97 5.51
CA LEU A 139 -10.61 -0.28 4.85
C LEU A 139 -11.95 -0.78 5.38
N GLU A 140 -12.17 -0.75 6.69
CA GLU A 140 -13.43 -1.18 7.30
C GLU A 140 -14.60 -0.25 6.91
N ILE A 141 -14.38 1.07 6.99
CA ILE A 141 -15.36 2.08 6.55
C ILE A 141 -15.70 1.90 5.07
N LEU A 142 -14.69 1.64 4.23
CA LEU A 142 -14.89 1.38 2.81
C LEU A 142 -15.71 0.11 2.59
N ALA A 143 -15.41 -0.98 3.29
CA ALA A 143 -16.14 -2.24 3.16
C ALA A 143 -17.64 -2.07 3.46
N ILE A 144 -17.99 -1.28 4.48
CA ILE A 144 -19.39 -0.98 4.80
C ILE A 144 -20.01 -0.07 3.73
N MET A 145 -19.29 0.94 3.25
CA MET A 145 -19.79 1.81 2.18
C MET A 145 -20.05 1.06 0.87
N VAL A 146 -19.25 0.03 0.54
CA VAL A 146 -19.53 -0.86 -0.59
C VAL A 146 -20.87 -1.56 -0.38
N LYS A 147 -21.12 -2.13 0.81
CA LYS A 147 -22.43 -2.75 1.13
C LYS A 147 -23.59 -1.77 1.00
N VAL A 148 -23.41 -0.52 1.45
CA VAL A 148 -24.42 0.54 1.32
C VAL A 148 -24.75 0.80 -0.16
N GLU A 149 -23.75 0.95 -1.03
CA GLU A 149 -23.97 1.20 -2.45
C GLU A 149 -24.57 -0.02 -3.18
N GLU A 150 -24.18 -1.24 -2.81
CA GLU A 150 -24.79 -2.46 -3.33
C GLU A 150 -26.28 -2.58 -2.96
N GLN A 151 -26.61 -2.40 -1.68
CA GLN A 151 -28.01 -2.41 -1.23
C GLN A 151 -28.82 -1.31 -1.91
N LYS A 152 -28.27 -0.09 -1.99
CA LYS A 152 -28.90 1.03 -2.70
C LYS A 152 -29.20 0.69 -4.15
N LYS A 153 -28.25 0.06 -4.86
CA LYS A 153 -28.43 -0.37 -6.25
C LYS A 153 -29.59 -1.36 -6.38
N ILE A 154 -29.68 -2.34 -5.49
CA ILE A 154 -30.78 -3.32 -5.45
C ILE A 154 -32.12 -2.61 -5.19
N LEU A 155 -32.18 -1.75 -4.18
CA LEU A 155 -33.40 -1.09 -3.75
C LEU A 155 -33.90 -0.01 -4.74
N SER A 156 -33.00 0.51 -5.57
CA SER A 156 -33.36 1.48 -6.63
C SER A 156 -34.30 0.86 -7.67
N SER A 157 -34.15 -0.44 -7.94
CA SER A 157 -35.05 -1.20 -8.83
C SER A 157 -36.19 -1.90 -8.08
N ALA A 158 -36.32 -1.73 -6.77
CA ALA A 158 -37.37 -2.39 -5.99
C ALA A 158 -38.77 -1.90 -6.39
N PRO A 159 -39.70 -2.80 -6.75
CA PRO A 159 -41.05 -2.42 -7.18
C PRO A 159 -41.97 -2.05 -6.01
N HIS A 160 -41.64 -2.48 -4.79
CA HIS A 160 -42.44 -2.23 -3.59
C HIS A 160 -42.06 -0.95 -2.85
N LEU A 161 -41.00 -0.26 -3.28
CA LEU A 161 -40.60 1.04 -2.74
C LEU A 161 -41.13 2.15 -3.65
N ASP A 162 -41.80 3.12 -3.04
CA ASP A 162 -42.22 4.33 -3.75
C ASP A 162 -41.03 5.27 -4.05
N ASP A 163 -41.26 6.26 -4.93
CA ASP A 163 -40.22 7.20 -5.34
C ASP A 163 -39.71 8.09 -4.18
N LYS A 164 -40.52 8.27 -3.13
CA LYS A 164 -40.14 9.05 -1.96
C LYS A 164 -39.16 8.27 -1.09
N ALA A 165 -39.40 6.99 -0.88
CA ALA A 165 -38.54 6.06 -0.17
C ALA A 165 -37.20 5.90 -0.91
N LYS A 166 -37.23 5.71 -2.24
CA LYS A 166 -36.01 5.62 -3.07
C LYS A 166 -35.16 6.89 -3.01
N ARG A 167 -35.80 8.07 -3.05
CA ARG A 167 -35.11 9.36 -2.87
C ARG A 167 -34.52 9.50 -1.47
N THR A 168 -35.28 9.15 -0.43
CA THR A 168 -34.81 9.21 0.97
C THR A 168 -33.60 8.31 1.20
N MET A 169 -33.63 7.09 0.68
CA MET A 169 -32.50 6.16 0.69
C MET A 169 -31.28 6.78 -0.01
N SER A 170 -31.46 7.32 -1.22
CA SER A 170 -30.37 7.95 -1.98
C SER A 170 -29.74 9.12 -1.22
N PHE A 171 -30.55 9.99 -0.61
CA PHE A 171 -30.04 11.09 0.23
C PHE A 171 -29.31 10.59 1.48
N THR A 172 -29.76 9.49 2.07
CA THR A 172 -29.09 8.87 3.22
C THR A 172 -27.69 8.40 2.82
N ALA A 173 -27.55 7.68 1.70
CA ALA A 173 -26.24 7.26 1.18
C ALA A 173 -25.31 8.46 0.87
N ILE A 174 -25.85 9.54 0.30
CA ILE A 174 -25.06 10.77 0.04
C ILE A 174 -24.53 11.38 1.35
N LYS A 175 -25.36 11.43 2.40
CA LYS A 175 -24.94 11.92 3.73
C LYS A 175 -23.83 11.04 4.33
N MET A 176 -23.92 9.73 4.14
CA MET A 176 -22.90 8.78 4.58
C MET A 176 -21.56 9.00 3.85
N ILE A 177 -21.58 9.14 2.52
CA ILE A 177 -20.37 9.48 1.75
C ILE A 177 -19.73 10.77 2.27
N LYS A 178 -20.55 11.79 2.58
CA LYS A 178 -20.04 13.03 3.16
C LYS A 178 -19.38 12.78 4.52
N ALA A 179 -19.98 11.97 5.40
CA ALA A 179 -19.41 11.62 6.69
C ALA A 179 -18.06 10.89 6.55
N CYS A 180 -17.94 9.93 5.64
CA CYS A 180 -16.68 9.24 5.38
C CYS A 180 -15.59 10.20 4.89
N LYS A 181 -15.93 11.13 3.99
CA LYS A 181 -15.00 12.18 3.53
C LYS A 181 -14.58 13.13 4.64
N THR A 182 -15.50 13.48 5.54
CA THR A 182 -15.19 14.31 6.71
C THR A 182 -14.24 13.58 7.65
N TRP A 183 -14.46 12.29 7.90
CA TRP A 183 -13.55 11.47 8.71
C TRP A 183 -12.16 11.33 8.07
N ALA A 184 -12.07 11.11 6.76
CA ALA A 184 -10.77 11.00 6.07
C ALA A 184 -9.93 12.29 6.21
N LYS A 185 -10.57 13.46 6.16
CA LYS A 185 -9.90 14.74 6.42
C LYS A 185 -9.48 14.92 7.87
N LEU A 186 -10.23 14.36 8.82
CA LEU A 186 -9.85 14.36 10.22
C LEU A 186 -8.63 13.47 10.45
N ALA A 187 -8.59 12.29 9.83
CA ALA A 187 -7.46 11.37 9.92
C ALA A 187 -6.15 11.96 9.41
N GLU A 188 -6.20 12.85 8.41
CA GLU A 188 -5.04 13.61 7.93
C GLU A 188 -4.53 14.65 8.95
N GLN A 189 -5.38 15.15 9.84
CA GLN A 189 -5.08 16.27 10.73
C GLN A 189 -4.83 15.86 12.18
N ASP A 190 -5.52 14.81 12.65
CA ASP A 190 -5.54 14.40 14.05
C ASP A 190 -5.89 12.90 14.14
N LEU A 191 -4.84 12.08 14.24
CA LEU A 191 -4.95 10.62 14.24
C LEU A 191 -5.71 10.10 15.46
N GLU A 192 -5.42 10.60 16.67
CA GLU A 192 -6.08 10.15 17.90
C GLU A 192 -7.60 10.40 17.86
N LYS A 193 -8.01 11.58 17.39
CA LYS A 193 -9.45 11.87 17.24
C LYS A 193 -10.09 11.06 16.12
N ALA A 194 -9.36 10.79 15.03
CA ALA A 194 -9.87 10.01 13.94
C ALA A 194 -10.14 8.55 14.35
N GLU A 195 -9.25 7.94 15.14
CA GLU A 195 -9.44 6.59 15.69
C GLU A 195 -10.70 6.53 16.55
N ALA A 196 -10.87 7.46 17.48
CA ALA A 196 -12.06 7.51 18.34
C ALA A 196 -13.37 7.66 17.53
N GLN A 197 -13.34 8.39 16.42
CA GLN A 197 -14.52 8.61 15.57
C GLN A 197 -14.77 7.51 14.54
N ALA A 198 -13.78 6.67 14.23
CA ALA A 198 -13.90 5.63 13.22
C ALA A 198 -14.97 4.59 13.58
N LEU A 199 -14.99 4.16 14.85
CA LEU A 199 -15.97 3.19 15.36
C LEU A 199 -17.40 3.72 15.31
N ASP A 200 -17.62 4.95 15.78
CA ASP A 200 -18.95 5.60 15.71
C ASP A 200 -19.42 5.78 14.26
N LEU A 201 -18.51 6.08 13.33
CA LEU A 201 -18.84 6.14 11.91
C LEU A 201 -19.25 4.77 11.37
N VAL A 202 -18.48 3.72 11.65
CA VAL A 202 -18.79 2.33 11.27
C VAL A 202 -20.17 1.91 11.76
N ASP A 203 -20.45 2.12 13.05
CA ASP A 203 -21.73 1.78 13.66
C ASP A 203 -22.88 2.56 13.02
N ARG A 204 -22.67 3.86 12.77
CA ARG A 204 -23.66 4.71 12.13
C ARG A 204 -23.99 4.25 10.71
N LEU A 205 -22.97 3.92 9.90
CA LEU A 205 -23.16 3.42 8.54
C LEU A 205 -23.96 2.11 8.55
N SER A 206 -23.60 1.20 9.45
CA SER A 206 -24.27 -0.09 9.59
C SER A 206 -25.73 0.08 10.03
N ALA A 207 -25.99 0.80 11.12
CA ALA A 207 -27.34 0.93 11.68
C ALA A 207 -28.27 1.76 10.80
N GLN A 208 -27.80 2.89 10.25
CA GLN A 208 -28.66 3.82 9.52
C GLN A 208 -28.96 3.38 8.09
N PHE A 209 -28.26 2.37 7.56
CA PHE A 209 -28.49 1.88 6.21
C PHE A 209 -28.52 0.35 6.12
N VAL A 210 -27.42 -0.32 6.44
CA VAL A 210 -27.25 -1.77 6.20
C VAL A 210 -28.34 -2.57 6.91
N GLU A 211 -28.50 -2.37 8.22
CA GLU A 211 -29.52 -3.06 9.00
C GLU A 211 -30.92 -2.50 8.73
N LYS A 212 -31.04 -1.18 8.54
CA LYS A 212 -32.32 -0.51 8.26
C LYS A 212 -33.02 -1.04 7.01
N TYR A 213 -32.27 -1.33 5.95
CA TYR A 213 -32.83 -1.73 4.65
C TYR A 213 -32.68 -3.22 4.34
N LYS A 214 -32.15 -4.02 5.27
CA LYS A 214 -31.89 -5.45 5.09
C LYS A 214 -33.11 -6.24 4.63
N ASP A 215 -34.28 -5.96 5.21
CA ASP A 215 -35.52 -6.67 4.87
C ASP A 215 -36.05 -6.28 3.50
N ASP A 216 -35.97 -5.00 3.14
CA ASP A 216 -36.35 -4.51 1.80
C ASP A 216 -35.43 -5.11 0.72
N VAL A 217 -34.14 -5.27 1.01
CA VAL A 217 -33.18 -5.95 0.12
C VAL A 217 -33.56 -7.42 -0.04
N ALA A 218 -33.83 -8.12 1.06
CA ALA A 218 -34.24 -9.53 1.02
C ALA A 218 -35.55 -9.72 0.24
N LYS A 219 -36.51 -8.80 0.40
CA LYS A 219 -37.78 -8.78 -0.34
C LYS A 219 -37.56 -8.50 -1.82
N THR A 220 -36.67 -7.56 -2.17
CA THR A 220 -36.34 -7.22 -3.56
C THR A 220 -35.67 -8.39 -4.29
N LEU A 221 -34.75 -9.08 -3.62
CA LEU A 221 -34.06 -10.25 -4.16
C LEU A 221 -34.94 -11.51 -4.19
N GLY A 222 -36.18 -11.44 -3.71
CA GLY A 222 -37.07 -12.60 -3.61
C GLY A 222 -36.55 -13.68 -2.65
N ARG A 223 -35.63 -13.37 -1.72
CA ARG A 223 -35.06 -14.33 -0.76
C ARG A 223 -36.13 -15.03 0.09
N ASN A 224 -37.23 -14.33 0.35
CA ASN A 224 -38.36 -14.81 1.15
C ASN A 224 -39.63 -15.05 0.32
N SER A 225 -39.56 -15.10 -1.02
CA SER A 225 -40.74 -15.44 -1.82
C SER A 225 -41.13 -16.91 -1.60
N PRO A 226 -42.43 -17.26 -1.58
CA PRO A 226 -42.87 -18.66 -1.44
C PRO A 226 -42.21 -19.58 -2.47
N GLU A 227 -42.05 -19.10 -3.70
CA GLU A 227 -41.40 -19.82 -4.80
C GLU A 227 -39.91 -20.08 -4.54
N ASN A 228 -39.17 -19.08 -4.07
CA ASN A 228 -37.75 -19.24 -3.79
C ASN A 228 -37.50 -20.09 -2.53
N VAL A 229 -38.34 -19.94 -1.50
CA VAL A 229 -38.31 -20.79 -0.30
C VAL A 229 -38.60 -22.25 -0.66
N ALA A 230 -39.59 -22.50 -1.52
CA ALA A 230 -39.91 -23.84 -2.01
C ALA A 230 -38.75 -24.42 -2.84
N ARG A 231 -38.14 -23.63 -3.73
CA ARG A 231 -36.96 -24.02 -4.51
C ARG A 231 -35.78 -24.39 -3.60
N CYS A 232 -35.44 -23.55 -2.63
CA CYS A 232 -34.32 -23.83 -1.73
C CYS A 232 -34.61 -24.98 -0.76
N ARG A 233 -35.88 -25.20 -0.35
CA ARG A 233 -36.26 -26.42 0.37
C ARG A 233 -36.04 -27.67 -0.47
N LYS A 234 -36.24 -27.60 -1.78
CA LYS A 234 -35.94 -28.73 -2.67
C LYS A 234 -34.44 -29.02 -2.70
N VAL A 235 -33.60 -27.99 -2.81
CA VAL A 235 -32.13 -28.11 -2.71
C VAL A 235 -31.71 -28.75 -1.39
N GLN A 236 -32.29 -28.32 -0.27
CA GLN A 236 -32.06 -28.95 1.04
C GLN A 236 -32.38 -30.43 1.03
N GLN A 237 -33.58 -30.81 0.55
CA GLN A 237 -34.03 -32.20 0.52
C GLN A 237 -33.16 -33.07 -0.38
N ASP A 238 -32.76 -32.56 -1.54
CA ASP A 238 -31.91 -33.28 -2.48
C ASP A 238 -30.51 -33.49 -1.88
N ARG A 239 -29.96 -32.47 -1.19
CA ARG A 239 -28.65 -32.59 -0.53
C ARG A 239 -28.66 -33.57 0.64
N VAL A 240 -29.72 -33.57 1.46
CA VAL A 240 -29.91 -34.56 2.54
C VAL A 240 -29.98 -35.97 1.94
N LYS A 241 -30.72 -36.17 0.84
CA LYS A 241 -30.83 -37.48 0.16
C LYS A 241 -29.49 -37.96 -0.37
N GLU A 242 -28.73 -37.08 -1.04
CA GLU A 242 -27.37 -37.39 -1.53
C GLU A 242 -26.43 -37.79 -0.39
N CYS A 243 -26.41 -37.04 0.70
CA CYS A 243 -25.59 -37.34 1.87
C CYS A 243 -25.98 -38.69 2.50
N VAL A 244 -27.28 -38.94 2.68
CA VAL A 244 -27.77 -40.22 3.23
C VAL A 244 -27.46 -41.39 2.30
N HIS A 245 -27.55 -41.22 0.97
CA HIS A 245 -27.21 -42.28 0.01
C HIS A 245 -25.70 -42.57 -0.09
N SER A 246 -24.85 -41.56 0.15
CA SER A 246 -23.39 -41.70 0.13
C SER A 246 -22.80 -42.16 1.47
N SER A 247 -23.52 -41.98 2.57
CA SER A 247 -23.14 -42.47 3.90
C SER A 247 -23.35 -43.99 4.02
N LYS A 248 -22.27 -44.76 4.20
CA LYS A 248 -22.34 -46.19 4.55
C LYS A 248 -22.67 -46.45 6.03
N GLU A 249 -22.79 -45.40 6.84
CA GLU A 249 -23.02 -45.49 8.27
C GLU A 249 -24.43 -45.03 8.65
N ALA A 250 -25.15 -45.88 9.38
CA ALA A 250 -26.56 -45.72 9.70
C ALA A 250 -26.89 -44.54 10.64
N ASN A 251 -25.89 -43.85 11.21
CA ASN A 251 -26.08 -42.85 12.27
C ASN A 251 -25.67 -41.41 11.90
N ARG A 252 -25.39 -41.08 10.64
CA ARG A 252 -25.02 -39.71 10.20
C ARG A 252 -26.22 -38.81 9.85
N VAL A 253 -27.44 -39.18 10.24
CA VAL A 253 -28.68 -38.45 9.90
C VAL A 253 -28.64 -36.99 10.36
N LYS A 254 -28.03 -36.71 11.52
CA LYS A 254 -27.90 -35.36 12.05
C LYS A 254 -26.96 -34.49 11.21
N GLU A 255 -25.80 -35.02 10.84
CA GLU A 255 -24.82 -34.32 10.00
C GLU A 255 -25.36 -34.05 8.60
N CYS A 256 -26.04 -35.01 7.98
CA CYS A 256 -26.71 -34.78 6.69
C CYS A 256 -27.82 -33.72 6.80
N GLY A 257 -28.51 -33.64 7.94
CA GLY A 257 -29.48 -32.58 8.22
C GLY A 257 -28.83 -31.19 8.28
N ASP A 258 -27.68 -31.07 8.93
CA ASP A 258 -26.90 -29.84 9.03
C ASP A 258 -26.34 -29.42 7.66
N GLU A 259 -25.82 -30.36 6.86
CA GLU A 259 -25.38 -30.11 5.48
C GLU A 259 -26.53 -29.62 4.58
N GLY A 260 -27.71 -30.23 4.71
CA GLY A 260 -28.91 -29.79 4.02
C GLY A 260 -29.31 -28.37 4.40
N TYR A 261 -29.24 -28.04 5.70
CA TYR A 261 -29.57 -26.70 6.18
C TYR A 261 -28.55 -25.64 5.70
N GLN A 262 -27.26 -25.99 5.64
CA GLN A 262 -26.25 -25.11 5.05
C GLN A 262 -26.51 -24.86 3.55
N ALA A 263 -26.85 -25.91 2.79
CA ALA A 263 -27.21 -25.79 1.38
C ALA A 263 -28.47 -24.93 1.16
N TYR A 264 -29.46 -25.05 2.06
CA TYR A 264 -30.64 -24.18 2.08
C TYR A 264 -30.26 -22.70 2.23
N GLU A 265 -29.43 -22.38 3.22
CA GLU A 265 -28.98 -21.00 3.49
C GLU A 265 -28.12 -20.44 2.35
N GLN A 266 -27.25 -21.26 1.75
CA GLN A 266 -26.47 -20.86 0.57
C GLN A 266 -27.37 -20.56 -0.65
N CYS A 267 -28.36 -21.41 -0.92
CA CYS A 267 -29.35 -21.19 -1.98
C CYS A 267 -30.15 -19.91 -1.74
N LYS A 268 -30.63 -19.70 -0.51
CA LYS A 268 -31.43 -18.52 -0.13
C LYS A 268 -30.65 -17.22 -0.25
N ASN A 269 -29.35 -17.26 0.04
CA ASN A 269 -28.49 -16.08 -0.04
C ASN A 269 -27.93 -15.80 -1.45
N GLY A 270 -28.20 -16.68 -2.43
CA GLY A 270 -27.75 -16.53 -3.82
C GLY A 270 -26.31 -16.97 -4.08
N ALA A 271 -25.72 -17.74 -3.17
CA ALA A 271 -24.34 -18.25 -3.26
C ALA A 271 -24.23 -19.60 -3.98
N ALA A 272 -25.35 -20.28 -4.26
CA ALA A 272 -25.36 -21.49 -5.08
C ALA A 272 -25.64 -21.13 -6.55
N ARG A 273 -24.57 -21.01 -7.35
CA ARG A 273 -24.63 -21.18 -8.80
C ARG A 273 -24.40 -22.64 -9.14
#